data_AF-A0A8H5U634-F1
#
_entry.id   AF-A0A8H5U634-F1
#
_cell.length_a   1.000
_cell.length_b   1.000
_cell.length_c   1.000
_cell.angle_alpha   90.00
_cell.angle_beta   90.00
_cell.angle_gamma   90.00
#
_symmetry.space_group_name_H-M   'P 1'
#
loop_
_entity.id
_entity.type
_entity.pdbx_description
1 polymer ?
#
loop_
_entity_poly.entity_id
_entity_poly.type
_entity_poly.pdbx_seq_one_letter_code
_entity_poly.pdbx_strand_id
1 'polypeptide(L)'
;MEASSLTNRSKALSFLFRKPSACRSCGSEFVAQNIINTWKDLPSENWAEMMEFWHCHKPHDHDHQDPESLATKGYGANHAISAQQGVGFVDLTSFLFSESDCRGLQYSSSTPDAGFDLSSLALDDEESKKFLHVFCRECTTEVGLYNVAALSVTLFKWKITCQTKTADPSPSSSECLAATLLATISRSGSSKSIITPHTSGIANPEAVSHKNLHLWVLNPNVVYTASSAADRKTAMKILYKHIDPLEAEKILTSMTSDVQEISLPEEAIKAADNRLLWSSELLPVQERTFKEWQVGLLQRWEPAS
;
A
#
# COMPACT_ATOMS: atom_id res chain seq x y z
N MET A 1 -27.24 -1.60 -2.57
CA MET A 1 -26.49 -1.81 -3.83
C MET A 1 -25.06 -2.05 -3.41
N GLU A 2 -24.64 -3.30 -3.51
CA GLU A 2 -23.55 -3.89 -2.72
C GLU A 2 -22.17 -3.38 -3.11
N ALA A 3 -21.50 -2.73 -2.15
CA ALA A 3 -20.07 -2.48 -2.16
C ALA A 3 -19.34 -3.75 -1.69
N SER A 4 -19.29 -4.76 -2.56
CA SER A 4 -18.69 -6.06 -2.26
C SER A 4 -17.75 -6.52 -3.37
N SER A 5 -16.49 -6.11 -3.28
CA SER A 5 -15.38 -6.99 -3.70
C SER A 5 -14.09 -6.85 -2.89
N LEU A 6 -14.07 -5.96 -1.88
CA LEU A 6 -12.90 -5.80 -0.99
C LEU A 6 -13.25 -5.77 0.50
N THR A 7 -14.48 -6.08 0.88
CA THR A 7 -14.98 -5.87 2.26
C THR A 7 -14.99 -7.13 3.12
N ASN A 8 -14.70 -8.32 2.58
CA ASN A 8 -14.63 -9.58 3.34
C ASN A 8 -13.36 -10.37 2.98
N ARG A 9 -12.20 -9.89 3.45
CA ARG A 9 -10.87 -10.25 2.96
C ARG A 9 -10.31 -11.54 3.58
N SER A 10 -10.32 -11.70 4.90
CA SER A 10 -9.66 -12.82 5.60
C SER A 10 -10.23 -14.22 5.31
N LYS A 11 -11.56 -14.38 5.28
CA LYS A 11 -12.20 -15.69 5.02
C LYS A 11 -12.00 -16.18 3.58
N ALA A 12 -11.85 -15.27 2.63
CA ALA A 12 -11.49 -15.63 1.26
C ALA A 12 -10.03 -16.11 1.22
N LEU A 13 -9.12 -15.42 1.91
CA LEU A 13 -7.66 -15.59 1.86
C LEU A 13 -7.14 -16.85 2.55
N SER A 14 -7.80 -17.35 3.60
CA SER A 14 -7.42 -18.61 4.26
C SER A 14 -7.42 -19.83 3.33
N PHE A 15 -8.16 -19.75 2.20
CA PHE A 15 -8.14 -20.77 1.16
C PHE A 15 -7.27 -20.41 -0.07
N LEU A 16 -6.86 -19.14 -0.23
CA LEU A 16 -6.13 -18.67 -1.42
C LEU A 16 -4.63 -19.03 -1.35
N PHE A 17 -4.02 -19.06 -0.17
CA PHE A 17 -2.59 -19.33 -0.01
C PHE A 17 -2.22 -20.77 0.36
N ARG A 18 -2.99 -21.76 -0.11
CA ARG A 18 -2.52 -23.16 -0.14
C ARG A 18 -1.41 -23.39 -1.17
N LYS A 19 -0.92 -22.35 -1.85
CA LYS A 19 0.13 -22.38 -2.85
C LYS A 19 1.12 -21.25 -2.58
N PRO A 20 2.38 -21.40 -2.99
CA PRO A 20 3.42 -20.46 -2.61
C PRO A 20 3.25 -19.10 -3.28
N SER A 21 3.67 -18.03 -2.60
CA SER A 21 3.76 -16.70 -3.21
C SER A 21 5.13 -16.54 -3.86
N ALA A 22 5.17 -16.07 -5.09
CA ALA A 22 6.41 -15.93 -5.86
C ALA A 22 6.55 -14.55 -6.50
N CYS A 23 7.75 -14.19 -6.90
CA CYS A 23 8.03 -13.00 -7.69
C CYS A 23 7.20 -13.01 -8.97
N ARG A 24 6.51 -11.91 -9.26
CA ARG A 24 5.78 -11.77 -10.53
C ARG A 24 6.69 -11.63 -11.75
N SER A 25 7.92 -11.17 -11.55
CA SER A 25 8.89 -10.94 -12.62
C SER A 25 9.55 -12.24 -13.10
N CYS A 26 10.05 -13.07 -12.17
CA CYS A 26 10.82 -14.28 -12.51
C CYS A 26 10.24 -15.60 -11.98
N GLY A 27 9.18 -15.56 -11.15
CA GLY A 27 8.61 -16.76 -10.55
C GLY A 27 9.40 -17.34 -9.37
N SER A 28 10.49 -16.70 -8.94
CA SER A 28 11.23 -17.12 -7.74
C SER A 28 10.34 -17.06 -6.51
N GLU A 29 10.36 -18.11 -5.72
CA GLU A 29 9.43 -18.31 -4.62
C GLU A 29 9.85 -17.53 -3.37
N PHE A 30 8.88 -16.84 -2.75
CA PHE A 30 9.10 -16.03 -1.54
C PHE A 30 8.57 -16.67 -0.28
N VAL A 31 7.37 -17.24 -0.33
CA VAL A 31 6.76 -17.92 0.82
C VAL A 31 6.34 -19.29 0.37
N ALA A 32 6.91 -20.31 1.01
CA ALA A 32 6.65 -21.70 0.65
C ALA A 32 5.22 -22.12 1.00
N GLN A 33 4.74 -23.15 0.34
CA GLN A 33 3.46 -23.76 0.65
C GLN A 33 3.41 -24.24 2.12
N ASN A 34 2.28 -23.98 2.79
CA ASN A 34 2.00 -24.39 4.18
C ASN A 34 2.93 -23.81 5.26
N ILE A 35 3.73 -22.79 4.94
CA ILE A 35 4.44 -22.02 5.99
C ILE A 35 3.44 -21.13 6.74
N ILE A 36 2.56 -20.48 6.00
CA ILE A 36 1.52 -19.64 6.57
C ILE A 36 0.28 -20.46 6.93
N ASN A 37 0.04 -20.59 8.22
CA ASN A 37 -1.02 -21.40 8.80
C ASN A 37 -2.26 -20.56 9.13
N THR A 38 -2.06 -19.26 9.40
CA THR A 38 -3.13 -18.35 9.78
C THR A 38 -3.08 -17.09 8.92
N TRP A 39 -4.23 -16.65 8.44
CA TRP A 39 -4.37 -15.39 7.70
C TRP A 39 -5.21 -14.40 8.49
N LYS A 40 -4.73 -13.17 8.63
CA LYS A 40 -5.40 -12.08 9.34
C LYS A 40 -5.48 -10.87 8.43
N ASP A 41 -6.60 -10.15 8.48
CA ASP A 41 -6.68 -8.84 7.85
C ASP A 41 -5.91 -7.85 8.73
N LEU A 42 -5.06 -7.02 8.12
CA LEU A 42 -4.51 -5.87 8.84
C LEU A 42 -5.65 -4.86 9.02
N PRO A 43 -5.91 -4.40 10.26
CA PRO A 43 -6.67 -3.19 10.43
C PRO A 43 -5.91 -2.06 9.71
N SER A 44 -6.64 -1.10 9.14
CA SER A 44 -6.01 0.02 8.43
C SER A 44 -4.94 0.67 9.31
N GLU A 45 -3.85 1.17 8.71
CA GLU A 45 -2.68 1.72 9.40
C GLU A 45 -3.01 2.72 10.54
N ASN A 46 -4.09 3.51 10.40
CA ASN A 46 -4.57 4.47 11.41
C ASN A 46 -5.66 3.92 12.37
N TRP A 47 -5.92 2.61 12.40
CA TRP A 47 -6.93 2.04 13.29
C TRP A 47 -6.55 2.17 14.77
N ALA A 48 -5.23 2.10 15.07
CA ALA A 48 -4.71 2.35 16.41
C ALA A 48 -4.98 3.78 16.89
N GLU A 49 -4.85 4.78 16.01
CA GLU A 49 -5.20 6.19 16.31
C GLU A 49 -6.71 6.35 16.55
N MET A 50 -7.53 5.56 15.87
CA MET A 50 -8.99 5.56 16.06
C MET A 50 -9.43 4.92 17.39
N MET A 51 -8.57 4.10 18.00
CA MET A 51 -8.84 3.49 19.31
C MET A 51 -8.73 4.49 20.47
N GLU A 52 -7.94 5.56 20.34
CA GLU A 52 -7.87 6.62 21.36
C GLU A 52 -9.19 7.38 21.53
N PHE A 53 -10.03 7.38 20.49
CA PHE A 53 -11.36 8.00 20.54
C PHE A 53 -12.44 7.04 21.06
N TRP A 54 -12.15 5.74 21.16
CA TRP A 54 -13.14 4.73 21.53
C TRP A 54 -13.05 4.34 23.01
N HIS A 55 -13.70 5.15 23.84
CA HIS A 55 -13.89 4.83 25.24
C HIS A 55 -15.16 3.98 25.37
N CYS A 56 -15.02 2.66 25.55
CA CYS A 56 -16.16 1.88 26.04
C CYS A 56 -16.51 2.41 27.45
N HIS A 57 -17.76 2.84 27.64
CA HIS A 57 -18.29 2.98 28.99
C HIS A 57 -18.23 1.58 29.63
N LYS A 58 -17.38 1.43 30.64
CA LYS A 58 -17.27 0.21 31.42
C LYS A 58 -18.66 -0.14 31.96
N PRO A 59 -19.24 -1.32 31.64
CA PRO A 59 -20.45 -1.77 32.29
C PRO A 59 -20.18 -1.82 33.80
N HIS A 60 -21.12 -1.29 34.58
CA HIS A 60 -21.04 -1.24 36.04
C HIS A 60 -21.35 -2.62 36.66
N ASP A 61 -20.62 -3.66 36.26
CA ASP A 61 -20.65 -4.93 36.97
C ASP A 61 -19.35 -5.11 37.75
N HIS A 62 -19.51 -5.10 39.06
CA HIS A 62 -18.49 -5.48 40.04
C HIS A 62 -18.30 -6.99 39.98
N ASP A 63 -17.59 -7.48 38.96
CA ASP A 63 -16.99 -8.80 39.05
C ASP A 63 -15.58 -8.78 38.46
N HIS A 64 -14.67 -9.37 39.22
CA HIS A 64 -13.24 -9.37 38.99
C HIS A 64 -12.89 -9.98 37.62
N GLN A 65 -12.57 -9.15 36.63
CA GLN A 65 -11.93 -9.60 35.40
C GLN A 65 -10.45 -9.22 35.41
N ASP A 66 -9.62 -10.25 35.24
CA ASP A 66 -8.17 -10.19 35.20
C ASP A 66 -7.67 -9.19 34.14
N PRO A 67 -6.83 -8.21 34.52
CA PRO A 67 -6.27 -7.22 33.58
C PRO A 67 -5.40 -7.85 32.49
N GLU A 68 -4.95 -9.10 32.66
CA GLU A 68 -4.12 -9.82 31.69
C GLU A 68 -4.91 -10.24 30.43
N SER A 69 -6.24 -10.46 30.53
CA SER A 69 -7.06 -10.99 29.43
C SER A 69 -7.31 -9.98 28.28
N LEU A 70 -7.20 -8.68 28.55
CA LEU A 70 -7.39 -7.63 27.53
C LEU A 70 -6.08 -7.29 26.80
N ALA A 71 -4.93 -7.40 27.48
CA ALA A 71 -3.62 -7.18 26.89
C ALA A 71 -3.27 -8.27 25.85
N THR A 72 -3.65 -9.53 26.10
CA THR A 72 -3.40 -10.63 25.15
C THR A 72 -4.19 -10.51 23.85
N LYS A 73 -5.21 -9.64 23.79
CA LYS A 73 -6.08 -9.50 22.61
C LYS A 73 -5.62 -8.43 21.61
N GLY A 74 -4.53 -7.71 21.89
CA GLY A 74 -3.89 -6.81 20.92
C GLY A 74 -4.69 -5.54 20.57
N TYR A 75 -5.67 -5.15 21.40
CA TYR A 75 -6.54 -3.99 21.18
C TYR A 75 -6.05 -2.71 21.90
N GLY A 76 -4.81 -2.68 22.40
CA GLY A 76 -4.25 -1.48 23.03
C GLY A 76 -3.67 -0.51 22.00
N ALA A 77 -3.90 0.80 22.20
CA ALA A 77 -3.35 1.87 21.35
C ALA A 77 -1.80 1.83 21.19
N ASN A 78 -1.10 1.13 22.09
CA ASN A 78 0.36 0.98 22.09
C ASN A 78 0.87 -0.32 21.43
N HIS A 79 0.00 -1.20 20.93
CA HIS A 79 0.43 -2.44 20.27
C HIS A 79 0.50 -2.24 18.75
N ALA A 80 1.68 -1.84 18.26
CA ALA A 80 2.00 -1.99 16.85
C ALA A 80 1.88 -3.46 16.46
N ILE A 81 1.22 -3.74 15.33
CA ILE A 81 1.09 -5.11 14.84
C ILE A 81 2.46 -5.60 14.43
N SER A 82 3.01 -6.54 15.18
CA SER A 82 4.26 -7.21 14.85
C SER A 82 4.02 -8.43 13.98
N ALA A 83 4.99 -8.74 13.12
CA ALA A 83 4.97 -9.98 12.36
C ALA A 83 4.99 -11.19 13.30
N GLN A 84 4.24 -12.22 12.96
CA GLN A 84 4.18 -13.48 13.70
C GLN A 84 4.53 -14.61 12.73
N GLN A 85 5.42 -15.50 13.14
CA GLN A 85 5.78 -16.66 12.35
C GLN A 85 4.55 -17.52 12.03
N GLY A 86 4.43 -17.96 10.78
CA GLY A 86 3.31 -18.73 10.29
C GLY A 86 1.99 -17.95 10.18
N VAL A 87 2.03 -16.62 10.30
CA VAL A 87 0.86 -15.73 10.16
C VAL A 87 1.08 -14.75 9.01
N GLY A 88 0.20 -14.82 8.02
CA GLY A 88 0.14 -13.89 6.91
C GLY A 88 -0.87 -12.80 7.18
N PHE A 89 -0.42 -11.56 7.13
CA PHE A 89 -1.25 -10.38 7.31
C PHE A 89 -1.60 -9.78 5.96
N VAL A 90 -2.83 -9.31 5.80
CA VAL A 90 -3.36 -8.85 4.52
C VAL A 90 -3.78 -7.39 4.65
N ASP A 91 -3.06 -6.52 3.97
CA ASP A 91 -3.46 -5.13 3.77
C ASP A 91 -4.21 -4.96 2.43
N LEU A 92 -4.69 -3.76 2.13
CA LEU A 92 -5.26 -3.38 0.85
C LEU A 92 -4.29 -3.63 -0.31
N THR A 93 -3.04 -3.20 -0.17
CA THR A 93 -2.06 -3.17 -1.28
C THR A 93 -0.89 -4.13 -1.07
N SER A 94 -0.77 -4.73 0.10
CA SER A 94 0.36 -5.57 0.45
C SER A 94 -0.05 -6.81 1.27
N PHE A 95 0.91 -7.72 1.42
CA PHE A 95 0.89 -8.78 2.40
C PHE A 95 2.08 -8.60 3.34
N LEU A 96 1.89 -8.91 4.62
CA LEU A 96 2.92 -8.78 5.64
C LEU A 96 3.23 -10.15 6.24
N PHE A 97 4.52 -10.47 6.35
CA PHE A 97 5.06 -11.74 6.83
C PHE A 97 6.16 -11.53 7.85
N SER A 98 6.47 -12.58 8.61
CA SER A 98 7.75 -12.67 9.31
C SER A 98 8.88 -12.87 8.30
N GLU A 99 10.04 -12.26 8.56
CA GLU A 99 11.25 -12.55 7.77
C GLU A 99 11.57 -14.05 7.73
N SER A 100 11.36 -14.75 8.86
CA SER A 100 11.60 -16.20 8.96
C SER A 100 10.70 -17.07 8.09
N ASP A 101 9.57 -16.54 7.63
CA ASP A 101 8.64 -17.22 6.71
C ASP A 101 8.99 -16.97 5.24
N CYS A 102 9.95 -16.07 4.98
CA CYS A 102 10.34 -15.64 3.65
C CYS A 102 11.65 -16.28 3.20
N ARG A 103 11.79 -16.50 1.89
CA ARG A 103 12.99 -16.97 1.22
C ARG A 103 13.23 -16.24 -0.10
N GLY A 104 14.45 -16.30 -0.62
CA GLY A 104 14.76 -15.71 -1.94
C GLY A 104 14.60 -14.18 -2.00
N LEU A 105 14.70 -13.51 -0.84
CA LEU A 105 14.66 -12.06 -0.69
C LEU A 105 16.04 -11.52 -0.30
N GLN A 106 16.30 -10.27 -0.67
CA GLN A 106 17.44 -9.48 -0.23
C GLN A 106 16.97 -8.15 0.36
N TYR A 107 17.67 -7.67 1.38
CA TYR A 107 17.36 -6.45 2.11
C TYR A 107 18.45 -5.42 1.90
N SER A 108 18.08 -4.19 1.55
CA SER A 108 19.02 -3.09 1.36
C SER A 108 18.41 -1.75 1.74
N SER A 109 19.26 -0.80 2.13
CA SER A 109 18.83 0.57 2.40
C SER A 109 18.60 1.40 1.13
N SER A 110 19.11 0.97 -0.03
CA SER A 110 19.02 1.74 -1.27
C SER A 110 18.92 0.87 -2.51
N THR A 111 19.98 0.13 -2.87
CA THR A 111 20.09 -0.61 -4.13
C THR A 111 20.21 -2.12 -3.92
N PRO A 112 19.78 -2.94 -4.90
CA PRO A 112 19.88 -4.40 -4.79
C PRO A 112 21.33 -4.90 -4.69
N ASP A 113 22.30 -4.22 -5.31
CA ASP A 113 23.72 -4.62 -5.31
C ASP A 113 24.35 -4.55 -3.91
N ALA A 114 23.80 -3.72 -3.02
CA ALA A 114 24.18 -3.61 -1.61
C ALA A 114 23.30 -4.50 -0.70
N GLY A 115 22.58 -5.46 -1.28
CA GLY A 115 21.61 -6.30 -0.57
C GLY A 115 22.24 -7.41 0.25
N PHE A 116 21.65 -7.68 1.41
CA PHE A 116 21.98 -8.80 2.28
C PHE A 116 20.84 -9.81 2.34
N ASP A 117 21.15 -11.08 2.58
CA ASP A 117 20.15 -12.15 2.71
C ASP A 117 19.33 -12.05 4.02
N LEU A 118 19.80 -11.26 5.00
CA LEU A 118 19.14 -11.02 6.28
C LEU A 118 18.98 -9.53 6.55
N SER A 119 17.82 -9.13 7.05
CA SER A 119 17.52 -7.75 7.40
C SER A 119 18.49 -7.21 8.47
N SER A 120 18.87 -8.05 9.44
CA SER A 120 19.82 -7.70 10.51
C SER A 120 21.22 -7.35 10.02
N LEU A 121 21.62 -7.80 8.83
CA LEU A 121 22.90 -7.45 8.21
C LEU A 121 22.82 -6.17 7.39
N ALA A 122 21.63 -5.83 6.91
CA ALA A 122 21.35 -4.61 6.14
C ALA A 122 21.05 -3.40 7.03
N LEU A 123 20.82 -3.63 8.32
CA LEU A 123 20.73 -2.60 9.35
C LEU A 123 22.16 -2.27 9.81
N ASP A 124 22.66 -1.12 9.39
CA ASP A 124 23.87 -0.53 9.97
C ASP A 124 23.55 0.04 11.37
N ASP A 125 24.57 0.31 12.20
CA ASP A 125 24.42 0.93 13.55
C ASP A 125 23.77 2.34 13.55
N GLU A 126 23.35 2.85 12.39
CA GLU A 126 22.65 4.11 12.25
C GLU A 126 21.17 3.97 12.64
N GLU A 127 20.84 4.42 13.86
CA GLU A 127 19.52 4.37 14.54
C GLU A 127 18.31 4.98 13.78
N SER A 128 18.49 5.52 12.56
CA SER A 128 17.47 6.34 11.88
C SER A 128 16.65 5.64 10.80
N LYS A 129 17.00 4.40 10.38
CA LYS A 129 16.30 3.72 9.27
C LYS A 129 15.01 3.04 9.74
N LYS A 130 13.86 3.60 9.37
CA LYS A 130 12.53 3.01 9.63
C LYS A 130 12.22 1.80 8.73
N PHE A 131 12.71 1.83 7.49
CA PHE A 131 12.42 0.83 6.47
C PHE A 131 13.68 0.44 5.69
N LEU A 132 13.70 -0.80 5.19
CA LEU A 132 14.62 -1.26 4.16
C LEU A 132 13.83 -1.66 2.92
N HIS A 133 14.44 -1.54 1.75
CA HIS A 133 13.93 -2.09 0.51
C HIS A 133 14.12 -3.60 0.47
N VAL A 134 13.12 -4.30 -0.08
CA VAL A 134 13.14 -5.76 -0.25
C VAL A 134 13.15 -6.08 -1.73
N PHE A 135 14.19 -6.81 -2.17
CA PHE A 135 14.42 -7.19 -3.55
C PHE A 135 14.30 -8.70 -3.73
N CYS A 136 13.88 -9.12 -4.93
CA CYS A 136 13.99 -10.52 -5.34
C CYS A 136 15.46 -10.88 -5.55
N ARG A 137 15.94 -11.96 -4.91
CA ARG A 137 17.32 -12.43 -5.05
C ARG A 137 17.69 -12.83 -6.49
N GLU A 138 16.73 -13.32 -7.27
CA GLU A 138 16.99 -13.87 -8.60
C GLU A 138 17.02 -12.78 -9.69
N CYS A 139 16.06 -11.86 -9.65
CA CYS A 139 15.87 -10.86 -10.72
C CYS A 139 16.02 -9.41 -10.25
N THR A 140 16.48 -9.21 -9.02
CA THR A 140 16.78 -7.91 -8.37
C THR A 140 15.64 -6.90 -8.36
N THR A 141 14.43 -7.31 -8.73
CA THR A 141 13.25 -6.45 -8.75
C THR A 141 12.82 -6.12 -7.33
N GLU A 142 12.54 -4.84 -7.05
CA GLU A 142 11.95 -4.43 -5.77
C GLU A 142 10.53 -5.00 -5.65
N VAL A 143 10.30 -5.73 -4.56
CA VAL A 143 9.06 -6.47 -4.31
C VAL A 143 8.34 -6.03 -3.04
N GLY A 144 9.00 -5.24 -2.18
CA GLY A 144 8.45 -4.90 -0.88
C GLY A 144 9.34 -4.00 -0.05
N LEU A 145 8.97 -3.87 1.22
CA LEU A 145 9.71 -3.18 2.26
C LEU A 145 9.82 -4.05 3.51
N TYR A 146 10.90 -3.88 4.25
CA TYR A 146 11.03 -4.40 5.60
C TYR A 146 10.82 -3.27 6.58
N ASN A 147 9.87 -3.43 7.50
CA ASN A 147 9.61 -2.47 8.57
C ASN A 147 10.38 -2.90 9.81
N VAL A 148 11.30 -2.04 10.25
CA VAL A 148 12.18 -2.32 11.39
C VAL A 148 11.41 -2.36 12.72
N ALA A 149 10.44 -1.47 12.90
CA ALA A 149 9.64 -1.40 14.12
C ALA A 149 8.67 -2.60 14.26
N ALA A 150 8.09 -3.06 13.15
CA ALA A 150 7.18 -4.20 13.12
C ALA A 150 7.88 -5.56 12.94
N LEU A 151 9.20 -5.55 12.68
CA LEU A 151 10.01 -6.71 12.32
C LEU A 151 9.37 -7.55 11.20
N SER A 152 8.91 -6.87 10.16
CA SER A 152 7.99 -7.45 9.18
C SER A 152 8.40 -7.21 7.74
N VAL A 153 8.25 -8.24 6.91
CA VAL A 153 8.42 -8.16 5.45
C VAL A 153 7.06 -7.86 4.81
N THR A 154 6.94 -6.70 4.19
CA THR A 154 5.74 -6.25 3.46
C THR A 154 5.96 -6.41 1.96
N LEU A 155 5.26 -7.35 1.32
CA LEU A 155 5.34 -7.60 -0.12
C LEU A 155 4.17 -6.95 -0.86
N PHE A 156 4.44 -6.21 -1.93
CA PHE A 156 3.42 -5.52 -2.72
C PHE A 156 2.62 -6.48 -3.59
N LYS A 157 1.29 -6.37 -3.57
CA LYS A 157 0.38 -7.26 -4.32
C LYS A 157 0.62 -7.25 -5.82
N TRP A 158 1.03 -6.13 -6.39
CA TRP A 158 1.33 -6.04 -7.83
C TRP A 158 2.70 -6.63 -8.22
N LYS A 159 3.59 -6.89 -7.26
CA LYS A 159 4.94 -7.45 -7.47
C LYS A 159 5.04 -8.95 -7.19
N ILE A 160 4.02 -9.55 -6.59
CA ILE A 160 3.98 -10.98 -6.30
C ILE A 160 2.85 -11.67 -7.04
N THR A 161 3.01 -12.96 -7.27
CA THR A 161 1.95 -13.86 -7.68
C THR A 161 1.32 -14.49 -6.45
N CYS A 162 -0.01 -14.50 -6.43
CA CYS A 162 -0.82 -15.23 -5.49
C CYS A 162 -1.88 -15.95 -6.30
N GLN A 163 -1.98 -17.27 -6.18
CA GLN A 163 -3.05 -18.00 -6.88
C GLN A 163 -4.36 -17.82 -6.12
N THR A 164 -5.32 -17.19 -6.78
CA THR A 164 -6.68 -17.07 -6.27
C THR A 164 -7.54 -18.27 -6.72
N LYS A 165 -8.71 -18.48 -6.09
CA LYS A 165 -9.65 -19.57 -6.48
C LYS A 165 -10.09 -19.43 -7.93
N THR A 166 -10.22 -18.19 -8.38
CA THR A 166 -10.53 -17.76 -9.75
C THR A 166 -9.28 -17.19 -10.39
N ALA A 167 -9.10 -17.41 -11.70
CA ALA A 167 -8.00 -16.81 -12.46
C ALA A 167 -8.33 -15.32 -12.72
N ASP A 168 -8.18 -14.50 -11.69
CA ASP A 168 -8.37 -13.06 -11.80
C ASP A 168 -7.08 -12.35 -12.26
N PRO A 169 -7.19 -11.23 -12.99
CA PRO A 169 -6.03 -10.45 -13.37
C PRO A 169 -5.34 -9.90 -12.12
N SER A 170 -4.03 -10.04 -12.00
CA SER A 170 -3.31 -9.44 -10.87
C SER A 170 -3.24 -7.92 -11.03
N PRO A 171 -3.50 -7.14 -9.97
CA PRO A 171 -3.56 -5.68 -10.05
C PRO A 171 -2.20 -5.08 -10.42
N SER A 172 -2.26 -3.91 -11.05
CA SER A 172 -1.12 -3.01 -11.24
C SER A 172 -0.93 -2.09 -10.03
N SER A 173 0.24 -1.46 -9.94
CA SER A 173 0.52 -0.45 -8.90
C SER A 173 -0.44 0.74 -8.97
N SER A 174 -0.81 1.19 -10.17
CA SER A 174 -1.76 2.28 -10.38
C SER A 174 -3.18 1.92 -9.92
N GLU A 175 -3.62 0.68 -10.15
CA GLU A 175 -4.93 0.23 -9.64
C GLU A 175 -4.92 0.05 -8.12
N CYS A 176 -3.80 -0.38 -7.55
CA CYS A 176 -3.61 -0.40 -6.11
C CYS A 176 -3.62 1.01 -5.51
N LEU A 177 -2.99 2.00 -6.16
CA LEU A 177 -3.11 3.41 -5.76
C LEU A 177 -4.58 3.88 -5.83
N ALA A 178 -5.31 3.56 -6.89
CA ALA A 178 -6.73 3.89 -6.99
C ALA A 178 -7.55 3.28 -5.84
N ALA A 179 -7.26 2.04 -5.48
CA ALA A 179 -7.87 1.39 -4.33
C ALA A 179 -7.50 2.10 -3.01
N THR A 180 -6.24 2.49 -2.83
CA THR A 180 -5.77 3.25 -1.66
C THR A 180 -6.46 4.60 -1.56
N LEU A 181 -6.56 5.36 -2.66
CA LEU A 181 -7.28 6.64 -2.69
C LEU A 181 -8.75 6.47 -2.29
N LEU A 182 -9.43 5.45 -2.83
CA LEU A 182 -10.83 5.16 -2.49
C LEU A 182 -10.98 4.81 -1.00
N ALA A 183 -10.06 4.00 -0.46
CA ALA A 183 -10.06 3.66 0.95
C ALA A 183 -9.76 4.88 1.83
N THR A 184 -8.84 5.74 1.43
CA THR A 184 -8.50 7.00 2.12
C THR A 184 -9.70 7.94 2.14
N ILE A 185 -10.37 8.18 0.99
CA ILE A 185 -11.61 8.97 0.92
C ILE A 185 -12.67 8.43 1.88
N SER A 186 -12.85 7.11 1.89
CA SER A 186 -13.86 6.46 2.74
C SER A 186 -13.54 6.60 4.23
N ARG A 187 -12.26 6.69 4.62
CA ARG A 187 -11.83 6.81 6.02
C ARG A 187 -11.78 8.27 6.49
N SER A 188 -11.17 9.16 5.73
CA SER A 188 -10.91 10.54 6.16
C SER A 188 -11.94 11.54 5.65
N GLY A 189 -12.76 11.17 4.65
CA GLY A 189 -13.62 12.10 3.93
C GLY A 189 -12.86 13.04 2.98
N SER A 190 -11.53 12.97 2.95
CA SER A 190 -10.72 13.79 2.06
C SER A 190 -10.58 13.18 0.68
N SER A 191 -10.77 14.02 -0.34
CA SER A 191 -10.51 13.68 -1.75
C SER A 191 -9.12 14.10 -2.24
N LYS A 192 -8.29 14.72 -1.38
CA LYS A 192 -6.96 15.20 -1.74
C LYS A 192 -5.88 14.36 -1.07
N SER A 193 -4.85 14.02 -1.83
CA SER A 193 -3.72 13.27 -1.30
C SER A 193 -2.42 13.72 -1.95
N ILE A 194 -1.33 13.67 -1.19
CA ILE A 194 0.02 13.82 -1.70
C ILE A 194 0.66 12.45 -1.67
N ILE A 195 1.19 12.02 -2.81
CA ILE A 195 1.89 10.75 -2.94
C ILE A 195 3.39 10.98 -2.73
N THR A 196 3.96 10.33 -1.72
CA THR A 196 5.37 10.44 -1.34
C THR A 196 6.09 9.10 -1.48
N PRO A 197 7.41 9.08 -1.80
CA PRO A 197 8.20 7.85 -1.77
C PRO A 197 8.33 7.27 -0.35
N HIS A 198 8.30 5.94 -0.23
CA HIS A 198 8.48 5.22 1.05
C HIS A 198 9.76 5.54 1.81
N THR A 199 10.87 5.68 1.09
CA THR A 199 12.18 5.97 1.67
C THR A 199 12.59 7.39 1.30
N SER A 200 11.93 8.36 1.93
CA SER A 200 12.41 9.75 1.95
C SER A 200 13.63 9.87 2.89
N GLY A 201 14.65 9.01 2.69
CA GLY A 201 15.95 9.12 3.36
C GLY A 201 16.79 10.12 2.59
N ILE A 202 17.21 11.19 3.27
CA ILE A 202 18.09 12.29 2.83
C ILE A 202 18.60 12.10 1.41
N ALA A 203 17.83 12.60 0.44
CA ALA A 203 18.36 12.77 -0.90
C ALA A 203 19.60 13.66 -0.76
N ASN A 204 20.73 13.24 -1.33
CA ASN A 204 21.86 14.13 -1.55
C ASN A 204 21.29 15.43 -2.16
N PRO A 205 21.69 16.63 -1.68
CA PRO A 205 21.19 17.90 -2.19
C PRO A 205 21.38 18.11 -3.71
N GLU A 206 22.17 17.25 -4.35
CA GLU A 206 22.49 17.26 -5.78
C GLU A 206 21.64 16.28 -6.61
N ALA A 207 20.81 15.43 -5.98
CA ALA A 207 19.86 14.59 -6.70
C ALA A 207 18.65 15.43 -7.14
N VAL A 208 18.34 15.34 -8.44
CA VAL A 208 17.22 16.01 -9.12
C VAL A 208 16.01 16.17 -8.20
N SER A 209 15.50 17.41 -8.06
CA SER A 209 14.28 17.69 -7.25
C SER A 209 13.14 16.77 -7.69
N HIS A 210 12.94 15.67 -6.97
CA HIS A 210 11.84 14.75 -7.20
C HIS A 210 10.56 15.45 -6.77
N LYS A 211 9.66 15.69 -7.72
CA LYS A 211 8.36 16.29 -7.41
C LYS A 211 7.40 15.24 -6.90
N ASN A 212 6.66 15.59 -5.85
CA ASN A 212 5.57 14.77 -5.33
C ASN A 212 4.32 14.97 -6.19
N LEU A 213 3.49 13.92 -6.24
CA LEU A 213 2.25 13.94 -6.99
C LEU A 213 1.11 14.36 -6.06
N HIS A 214 0.56 15.56 -6.26
CA HIS A 214 -0.63 16.02 -5.55
C HIS A 214 -1.86 15.63 -6.36
N LEU A 215 -2.69 14.78 -5.79
CA LEU A 215 -3.90 14.24 -6.39
C LEU A 215 -5.14 14.80 -5.72
N TRP A 216 -6.15 15.09 -6.54
CA TRP A 216 -7.48 15.46 -6.09
C TRP A 216 -8.52 14.66 -6.87
N VAL A 217 -9.18 13.72 -6.19
CA VAL A 217 -10.20 12.85 -6.79
C VAL A 217 -11.51 13.64 -6.95
N LEU A 218 -11.88 13.94 -8.19
CA LEU A 218 -13.14 14.62 -8.50
C LEU A 218 -14.32 13.65 -8.55
N ASN A 219 -14.10 12.50 -9.17
CA ASN A 219 -15.11 11.45 -9.25
C ASN A 219 -14.45 10.07 -9.10
N PRO A 220 -14.69 9.33 -8.00
CA PRO A 220 -14.11 8.01 -7.78
C PRO A 220 -14.74 6.88 -8.63
N ASN A 221 -15.85 7.17 -9.32
CA ASN A 221 -16.65 6.20 -10.07
C ASN A 221 -16.98 6.74 -11.46
N VAL A 222 -16.01 6.71 -12.37
CA VAL A 222 -16.22 6.98 -13.79
C VAL A 222 -16.15 5.67 -14.55
N VAL A 223 -17.08 5.50 -15.50
CA VAL A 223 -17.08 4.39 -16.44
C VAL A 223 -16.97 4.99 -17.83
N TYR A 224 -16.01 4.51 -18.62
CA TYR A 224 -15.75 5.03 -19.95
C TYR A 224 -15.43 3.92 -20.95
N THR A 225 -15.57 4.26 -22.22
CA THR A 225 -15.12 3.48 -23.38
C THR A 225 -14.25 4.38 -24.23
N ALA A 226 -13.16 3.86 -24.77
CA ALA A 226 -12.26 4.61 -25.64
C ALA A 226 -11.97 3.78 -26.90
N SER A 227 -11.72 4.43 -28.02
CA SER A 227 -11.35 3.73 -29.26
C SER A 227 -10.07 2.89 -29.13
N SER A 228 -9.20 3.23 -28.17
CA SER A 228 -7.99 2.51 -27.82
C SER A 228 -8.20 1.33 -26.85
N ALA A 229 -9.41 1.14 -26.34
CA ALA A 229 -9.75 0.07 -25.39
C ALA A 229 -10.98 -0.70 -25.88
N ALA A 230 -10.84 -2.01 -26.06
CA ALA A 230 -11.91 -2.86 -26.59
C ALA A 230 -13.16 -2.90 -25.68
N ASP A 231 -12.98 -2.70 -24.37
CA ASP A 231 -14.01 -2.89 -23.36
C ASP A 231 -14.26 -1.64 -22.51
N ARG A 232 -15.44 -1.62 -21.88
CA ARG A 232 -15.79 -0.69 -20.80
C ARG A 232 -14.75 -0.77 -19.68
N LYS A 233 -14.26 0.38 -19.22
CA LYS A 233 -13.31 0.50 -18.12
C LYS A 233 -13.87 1.36 -17.00
N THR A 234 -13.64 0.95 -15.76
CA THR A 234 -13.90 1.74 -14.56
C THR A 234 -12.63 2.47 -14.12
N ALA A 235 -12.75 3.75 -13.77
CA ALA A 235 -11.65 4.62 -13.36
C ALA A 235 -12.10 5.70 -12.37
N MET A 236 -11.13 6.42 -11.82
CA MET A 236 -11.31 7.64 -11.06
C MET A 236 -10.91 8.83 -11.94
N LYS A 237 -11.73 9.89 -11.99
CA LYS A 237 -11.33 11.17 -12.59
C LYS A 237 -10.56 11.97 -11.55
N ILE A 238 -9.30 12.26 -11.85
CA ILE A 238 -8.34 12.84 -10.92
C ILE A 238 -7.79 14.13 -11.51
N LEU A 239 -7.78 15.18 -10.71
CA LEU A 239 -6.97 16.37 -10.93
C LEU A 239 -5.60 16.11 -10.32
N TYR A 240 -4.53 16.39 -11.05
CA TYR A 240 -3.17 16.17 -10.56
C TYR A 240 -2.24 17.32 -10.90
N LYS A 241 -1.23 17.51 -10.05
CA LYS A 241 -0.10 18.41 -10.28
C LYS A 241 1.16 17.88 -9.59
N HIS A 242 2.31 18.29 -10.10
CA HIS A 242 3.61 18.01 -9.49
C HIS A 242 3.98 19.18 -8.57
N ILE A 243 4.29 18.89 -7.31
CA ILE A 243 4.69 19.87 -6.30
C ILE A 243 6.07 19.54 -5.75
N ASP A 244 6.82 20.56 -5.33
CA ASP A 244 8.13 20.35 -4.73
C ASP A 244 7.99 19.74 -3.32
N PRO A 245 8.98 18.97 -2.83
CA PRO A 245 8.91 18.32 -1.51
C PRO A 245 8.65 19.30 -0.36
N LEU A 246 9.25 20.49 -0.39
CA LEU A 246 9.03 21.53 0.64
C LEU A 246 7.60 22.08 0.60
N GLU A 247 7.00 22.21 -0.59
CA GLU A 247 5.60 22.60 -0.72
C GLU A 247 4.68 21.50 -0.19
N ALA A 248 5.00 20.23 -0.49
CA ALA A 248 4.27 19.08 0.01
C ALA A 248 4.27 19.02 1.54
N GLU A 249 5.44 19.14 2.18
CA GLU A 249 5.57 19.15 3.64
C GLU A 249 4.77 20.31 4.27
N LYS A 250 4.84 21.51 3.68
CA LYS A 250 4.04 22.65 4.13
C LYS A 250 2.53 22.39 4.06
N ILE A 251 2.07 21.72 3.01
CA ILE A 251 0.65 21.36 2.86
C ILE A 251 0.25 20.29 3.89
N LEU A 252 1.09 19.27 4.10
CA LEU A 252 0.80 18.17 5.03
C LEU A 252 0.81 18.61 6.50
N THR A 253 1.69 19.53 6.87
CA THR A 253 1.84 20.03 8.26
C THR A 253 0.88 21.15 8.62
N SER A 254 0.15 21.70 7.64
CA SER A 254 -0.83 22.76 7.89
C SER A 254 -1.99 22.25 8.75
N MET A 255 -2.28 22.93 9.86
CA MET A 255 -3.34 22.57 10.82
C MET A 255 -4.75 22.53 10.23
N THR A 256 -4.98 23.19 9.10
CA THR A 256 -6.26 23.23 8.39
C THR A 256 -6.25 22.39 7.11
N SER A 257 -5.21 21.60 6.89
CA SER A 257 -5.08 20.78 5.69
C SER A 257 -6.10 19.66 5.68
N ASP A 258 -6.83 19.55 4.57
CA ASP A 258 -7.63 18.38 4.26
C ASP A 258 -6.81 17.33 3.50
N VAL A 259 -5.50 17.50 3.28
CA VAL A 259 -4.71 16.64 2.41
C VAL A 259 -4.13 15.45 3.16
N GLN A 260 -4.24 14.25 2.58
CA GLN A 260 -3.73 13.01 3.17
C GLN A 260 -2.38 12.62 2.55
N GLU A 261 -1.45 12.11 3.36
CA GLU A 261 -0.22 11.51 2.83
C GLU A 261 -0.46 10.05 2.46
N ILE A 262 0.03 9.63 1.29
CA ILE A 262 0.07 8.23 0.88
C ILE A 262 1.48 7.91 0.41
N SER A 263 2.08 6.91 1.01
CA SER A 263 3.43 6.50 0.66
C SER A 263 3.43 5.31 -0.31
N LEU A 264 4.26 5.36 -1.36
CA LEU A 264 4.39 4.30 -2.37
C LEU A 264 5.85 4.15 -2.86
N PRO A 265 6.21 3.02 -3.51
CA PRO A 265 7.50 2.91 -4.20
C PRO A 265 7.61 3.90 -5.35
N GLU A 266 8.82 4.41 -5.61
CA GLU A 266 9.03 5.42 -6.65
C GLU A 266 8.58 4.94 -8.04
N GLU A 267 8.81 3.67 -8.36
CA GLU A 267 8.32 3.05 -9.61
C GLU A 267 6.78 3.08 -9.71
N ALA A 268 6.08 2.89 -8.60
CA ALA A 268 4.62 2.92 -8.56
C ALA A 268 4.09 4.35 -8.77
N ILE A 269 4.76 5.35 -8.20
CA ILE A 269 4.44 6.77 -8.41
C ILE A 269 4.64 7.15 -9.88
N LYS A 270 5.78 6.78 -10.47
CA LYS A 270 6.06 6.98 -11.91
C LYS A 270 5.03 6.29 -12.80
N ALA A 271 4.64 5.06 -12.46
CA ALA A 271 3.61 4.33 -13.21
C ALA A 271 2.25 5.03 -13.15
N ALA A 272 1.85 5.54 -11.98
CA ALA A 272 0.62 6.30 -11.83
C ALA A 272 0.64 7.62 -12.61
N ASP A 273 1.74 8.38 -12.54
CA ASP A 273 1.91 9.64 -13.28
C ASP A 273 1.82 9.42 -14.80
N ASN A 274 2.55 8.43 -15.33
CA ASN A 274 2.46 8.04 -16.73
C ASN A 274 1.02 7.65 -17.14
N ARG A 275 0.28 6.99 -16.26
CA ARG A 275 -1.11 6.60 -16.54
C ARG A 275 -2.05 7.81 -16.57
N LEU A 276 -1.85 8.78 -15.68
CA LEU A 276 -2.59 10.04 -15.65
C LEU A 276 -2.32 10.88 -16.90
N LEU A 277 -1.04 11.02 -17.29
CA LEU A 277 -0.63 11.73 -18.51
C LEU A 277 -1.24 11.08 -19.75
N TRP A 278 -1.09 9.75 -19.90
CA TRP A 278 -1.63 9.03 -21.05
C TRP A 278 -3.15 9.12 -21.12
N SER A 279 -3.84 8.99 -19.98
CA SER A 279 -5.31 9.02 -19.96
C SER A 279 -5.89 10.43 -20.14
N SER A 280 -5.11 11.48 -19.88
CA SER A 280 -5.49 12.86 -20.21
C SER A 280 -5.77 13.02 -21.71
N GLU A 281 -5.01 12.32 -22.55
CA GLU A 281 -5.21 12.34 -24.01
C GLU A 281 -6.54 11.71 -24.46
N LEU A 282 -7.15 10.86 -23.62
CA LEU A 282 -8.48 10.28 -23.88
C LEU A 282 -9.61 11.29 -23.62
N LEU A 283 -9.34 12.37 -22.88
CA LEU A 283 -10.31 13.41 -22.58
C LEU A 283 -10.38 14.45 -23.72
N PRO A 284 -11.56 15.05 -23.96
CA PRO A 284 -11.68 16.21 -24.83
C PRO A 284 -10.68 17.30 -24.43
N VAL A 285 -10.11 18.02 -25.40
CA VAL A 285 -9.05 19.02 -25.15
C VAL A 285 -9.44 20.03 -24.07
N GLN A 286 -10.70 20.44 -24.02
CA GLN A 286 -11.24 21.39 -23.04
C GLN A 286 -11.31 20.85 -21.60
N GLU A 287 -11.28 19.52 -21.42
CA GLU A 287 -11.36 18.86 -20.12
C GLU A 287 -10.01 18.36 -19.60
N ARG A 288 -8.92 18.55 -20.35
CA ARG A 288 -7.57 18.08 -19.96
C ARG A 288 -6.94 18.91 -18.85
N THR A 289 -7.42 20.13 -18.65
CA THR A 289 -6.96 21.03 -17.60
C THR A 289 -8.13 21.66 -16.86
N PHE A 290 -7.93 21.96 -15.59
CA PHE A 290 -8.84 22.71 -14.75
C PHE A 290 -8.04 23.69 -13.90
N LYS A 291 -8.02 24.96 -14.31
CA LYS A 291 -7.11 25.98 -13.76
C LYS A 291 -5.65 25.51 -13.84
N GLU A 292 -4.94 25.43 -12.72
CA GLU A 292 -3.56 24.95 -12.62
C GLU A 292 -3.42 23.41 -12.60
N TRP A 293 -4.53 22.67 -12.60
CA TRP A 293 -4.52 21.21 -12.51
C TRP A 293 -4.61 20.56 -13.87
N GLN A 294 -3.87 19.47 -14.05
CA GLN A 294 -4.09 18.54 -15.14
C GLN A 294 -5.19 17.54 -14.76
N VAL A 295 -5.88 16.99 -15.75
CA VAL A 295 -6.97 16.03 -15.52
C VAL A 295 -6.64 14.72 -16.22
N GLY A 296 -6.75 13.62 -15.47
CA GLY A 296 -6.49 12.27 -15.97
C GLY A 296 -7.46 11.25 -15.37
N LEU A 297 -7.39 10.02 -15.87
CA LEU A 297 -8.17 8.88 -15.40
C LEU A 297 -7.23 7.81 -14.82
N LEU A 298 -7.43 7.47 -13.54
CA LEU A 298 -6.72 6.36 -12.91
C LEU A 298 -7.63 5.13 -12.88
N GLN A 299 -7.25 4.09 -13.61
CA GLN A 299 -8.05 2.88 -13.73
C GLN A 299 -8.19 2.16 -12.38
N ARG A 300 -9.37 1.58 -12.15
CA ARG A 300 -9.65 0.74 -10.99
C ARG A 300 -9.55 -0.72 -11.39
N TRP A 301 -9.03 -1.53 -10.47
CA TRP A 301 -9.01 -2.97 -10.63
C TRP A 301 -10.42 -3.53 -10.67
N GLU A 302 -10.67 -4.44 -11.61
CA GLU A 302 -11.92 -5.19 -11.73
C GLU A 302 -11.58 -6.69 -11.77
N PRO A 303 -12.36 -7.54 -11.09
CA PRO A 303 -12.20 -8.99 -11.20
C PRO A 303 -12.54 -9.45 -12.63
N ALA A 304 -12.07 -10.65 -13.00
CA ALA A 304 -12.51 -11.28 -14.24
C ALA A 304 -14.03 -11.50 -14.18
N SER A 305 -14.69 -11.20 -15.30
CA SER A 305 -16.14 -11.38 -15.45
C SER A 305 -16.55 -12.84 -15.61
#